data_AF-A0A843M1X4-F1
#
_entry.id   AF-A0A843M1X4-F1
#
_cell.length_a   1.000
_cell.length_b   1.000
_cell.length_c   1.000
_cell.angle_alpha   90.00
_cell.angle_beta   90.00
_cell.angle_gamma   90.00
#
_symmetry.space_group_name_H-M   'P 1'
#
loop_
_entity.id
_entity.type
_entity.pdbx_description
1 polymer ?
#
loop_
_entity_poly.entity_id
_entity_poly.type
_entity_poly.pdbx_seq_one_letter_code
_entity_poly.pdbx_strand_id
1 'polypeptide(L)'
;MNIKKYKNYLFLLPFIFLFLILLNWHHSIGLSIDDLFFYTIPQETNIMSFVIERYDIWSSRILIEYILCHILQSPLILWWYLDSLIFTFIAILTYKLINGENKLFYSILSCILCLSFIFSSHYALGSAGFITTTINYTWPLFSGLLAIYILKNHT
;
A
#
# COMPACT_ATOMS: atom_id res chain seq x y z
N MET A 1 -27.70 -25.51 6.34
CA MET A 1 -26.53 -24.62 6.17
C MET A 1 -25.49 -24.96 7.25
N ASN A 2 -24.29 -25.40 6.88
CA ASN A 2 -23.35 -26.03 7.83
C ASN A 2 -22.50 -24.98 8.58
N ILE A 3 -22.99 -24.52 9.74
CA ILE A 3 -22.42 -23.42 10.55
C ILE A 3 -20.94 -23.64 10.91
N LYS A 4 -20.49 -24.90 11.06
CA LYS A 4 -19.08 -25.23 11.34
C LYS A 4 -18.12 -24.83 10.21
N LYS A 5 -18.56 -24.89 8.93
CA LYS A 5 -17.73 -24.54 7.78
C LYS A 5 -17.42 -23.04 7.74
N TYR A 6 -18.38 -22.18 8.10
CA TYR A 6 -18.22 -20.73 8.12
C TYR A 6 -17.32 -20.24 9.26
N LYS A 7 -17.34 -20.93 10.42
CA LYS A 7 -16.43 -20.61 11.53
C LYS A 7 -14.95 -20.65 11.12
N ASN A 8 -14.58 -21.54 10.20
CA ASN A 8 -13.20 -21.68 9.74
C ASN A 8 -12.71 -20.51 8.87
N TYR A 9 -13.60 -19.65 8.37
CA TYR A 9 -13.26 -18.49 7.53
C TYR A 9 -13.47 -17.15 8.23
N LEU A 10 -13.91 -17.14 9.50
CA LEU A 10 -14.15 -15.90 10.25
C LEU A 10 -12.92 -15.00 10.35
N PHE A 11 -11.72 -15.58 10.35
CA PHE A 11 -10.46 -14.83 10.37
C PHE A 11 -10.20 -14.01 9.10
N LEU A 12 -10.97 -14.20 8.03
CA LEU A 12 -10.87 -13.38 6.81
C LEU A 12 -11.62 -12.05 6.93
N LEU A 13 -12.63 -11.98 7.80
CA LEU A 13 -13.46 -10.77 7.96
C LEU A 13 -12.64 -9.52 8.33
N PRO A 14 -11.65 -9.57 9.24
CA PRO A 14 -10.82 -8.41 9.55
C PRO A 14 -10.14 -7.80 8.34
N PHE A 15 -9.64 -8.60 7.39
CA PHE A 15 -9.00 -8.09 6.17
C PHE A 15 -10.00 -7.43 5.22
N ILE A 16 -11.22 -7.98 5.11
CA ILE A 16 -12.29 -7.38 4.32
C ILE A 16 -12.70 -6.02 4.93
N PHE A 17 -12.89 -5.97 6.25
CA PHE A 17 -13.20 -4.71 6.94
C PHE A 17 -12.07 -3.69 6.80
N LEU A 18 -10.81 -4.12 6.94
CA LEU A 18 -9.64 -3.27 6.73
C LEU A 18 -9.68 -2.65 5.32
N PHE A 19 -9.84 -3.48 4.28
CA PHE A 19 -9.93 -3.00 2.90
C PHE A 19 -11.04 -1.94 2.72
N LEU A 20 -12.24 -2.19 3.24
CA LEU A 20 -13.37 -1.27 3.13
C LEU A 20 -13.14 0.05 3.89
N ILE A 21 -12.56 -0.02 5.10
CA ILE A 21 -12.19 1.16 5.89
C ILE A 21 -11.18 2.00 5.13
N LEU A 22 -10.14 1.37 4.58
CA LEU A 22 -9.10 2.06 3.81
C LEU A 22 -9.65 2.65 2.53
N LEU A 23 -10.49 1.93 1.78
CA LEU A 23 -11.09 2.44 0.55
C LEU A 23 -11.93 3.69 0.82
N ASN A 24 -12.73 3.68 1.89
CA ASN A 24 -13.52 4.84 2.30
C ASN A 24 -12.62 6.01 2.76
N TRP A 25 -11.53 5.72 3.46
CA TRP A 25 -10.58 6.74 3.89
C TRP A 25 -9.83 7.38 2.70
N HIS A 26 -9.35 6.59 1.74
CA HIS A 26 -8.67 7.06 0.53
C HIS A 26 -9.52 7.99 -0.33
N HIS A 27 -10.84 7.79 -0.37
CA HIS A 27 -11.77 8.71 -1.04
C HIS A 27 -11.71 10.14 -0.48
N SER A 28 -11.27 10.30 0.77
CA SER A 28 -11.15 11.61 1.44
C SER A 28 -9.79 12.28 1.19
N ILE A 29 -8.86 11.62 0.49
CA ILE A 29 -7.50 12.10 0.27
C ILE A 29 -7.41 12.79 -1.10
N GLY A 30 -7.02 14.06 -1.06
CA GLY A 30 -6.67 14.85 -2.25
C GLY A 30 -5.17 14.83 -2.54
N LEU A 31 -4.79 15.48 -3.64
CA LEU A 31 -3.39 15.71 -3.99
C LEU A 31 -2.76 16.73 -3.02
N SER A 32 -1.54 16.46 -2.55
CA SER A 32 -0.72 17.47 -1.86
C SER A 32 0.58 17.76 -2.63
N ILE A 33 1.59 18.34 -1.96
CA ILE A 33 2.70 19.06 -2.61
C ILE A 33 3.48 18.16 -3.56
N ASP A 34 4.01 17.04 -3.07
CA ASP A 34 4.80 16.12 -3.89
C ASP A 34 3.93 15.44 -4.95
N ASP A 35 2.67 15.14 -4.61
CA ASP A 35 1.73 14.55 -5.56
C ASP A 35 1.48 15.49 -6.75
N LEU A 36 1.35 16.80 -6.50
CA LEU A 36 1.21 17.81 -7.54
C LEU A 36 2.49 17.93 -8.37
N PHE A 37 3.68 17.88 -7.76
CA PHE A 37 4.94 17.89 -8.48
C PHE A 37 5.03 16.73 -9.49
N PHE A 38 4.77 15.49 -9.06
CA PHE A 38 4.80 14.34 -9.97
C PHE A 38 3.64 14.35 -10.98
N TYR A 39 2.51 14.98 -10.64
CA TYR A 39 1.37 15.14 -11.54
C TYR A 39 1.66 16.09 -12.70
N THR A 40 2.46 17.14 -12.51
CA THR A 40 2.77 18.12 -13.57
C THR A 40 3.88 17.66 -14.51
N ILE A 41 4.68 16.64 -14.15
CA ILE A 41 5.80 16.15 -14.98
C ILE A 41 5.40 15.92 -16.44
N PRO A 42 4.29 15.22 -16.77
CA PRO A 42 3.93 14.94 -18.18
C PRO A 42 3.50 16.17 -18.97
N GLN A 43 3.22 17.30 -18.28
CA GLN A 43 2.89 18.59 -18.89
C GLN A 43 4.16 19.37 -19.26
N GLU A 44 5.25 19.14 -18.51
CA GLU A 44 6.53 19.84 -18.69
C GLU A 44 7.51 19.04 -19.55
N THR A 45 7.52 17.71 -19.40
CA THR A 45 8.45 16.79 -20.08
C THR A 45 7.83 15.40 -20.30
N ASN A 46 8.50 14.52 -21.06
CA ASN A 46 8.10 13.13 -21.12
C ASN A 46 8.52 12.38 -19.84
N ILE A 47 7.65 11.52 -19.29
CA ILE A 47 7.92 10.70 -18.08
C ILE A 47 9.25 9.93 -18.20
N MET A 48 9.55 9.36 -19.36
CA MET A 48 10.79 8.61 -19.57
C MET A 48 12.02 9.51 -19.46
N SER A 49 11.97 10.71 -20.05
CA SER A 49 13.05 11.69 -19.96
C SER A 49 13.27 12.14 -18.52
N PHE A 50 12.18 12.41 -17.79
CA PHE A 50 12.23 12.73 -16.36
C PHE A 50 12.91 11.60 -15.57
N VAL A 51 12.47 10.36 -15.71
CA VAL A 51 13.03 9.24 -14.94
C VAL A 51 14.50 8.95 -15.29
N ILE A 52 14.92 9.21 -16.54
CA ILE A 52 16.35 9.11 -16.92
C ILE A 52 17.17 10.18 -16.21
N GLU A 53 16.73 11.44 -16.20
CA GLU A 53 17.41 12.52 -15.46
C GLU A 53 17.48 12.21 -13.95
N ARG A 54 16.41 11.61 -13.42
CA ARG A 54 16.35 11.17 -12.03
C ARG A 54 17.34 10.06 -11.70
N TYR A 55 17.85 9.29 -12.68
CA TYR A 55 18.83 8.23 -12.44
C TYR A 55 20.07 8.74 -11.73
N ASP A 56 20.60 9.87 -12.20
CA ASP A 56 21.89 10.39 -11.77
C ASP A 56 21.84 10.92 -10.33
N ILE A 57 20.64 11.19 -9.82
CA ILE A 57 20.43 11.79 -8.50
C ILE A 57 19.78 10.79 -7.53
N TRP A 58 18.84 9.98 -8.01
CA TRP A 58 18.01 9.08 -7.19
C TRP A 58 17.78 7.73 -7.88
N SER A 59 18.87 7.07 -8.26
CA SER A 59 18.87 5.77 -8.97
C SER A 59 17.99 4.68 -8.33
N SER A 60 17.87 4.66 -7.00
CA SER A 60 17.03 3.69 -6.27
C SER A 60 15.54 3.86 -6.49
N ARG A 61 15.10 5.01 -7.04
CA ARG A 61 13.69 5.37 -7.18
C ARG A 61 13.17 5.35 -8.61
N ILE A 62 14.00 5.04 -9.61
CA ILE A 62 13.60 5.04 -11.02
C ILE A 62 12.30 4.28 -11.27
N LEU A 63 12.26 3.00 -10.88
CA LEU A 63 11.14 2.13 -11.23
C LEU A 63 9.87 2.60 -10.51
N ILE A 64 10.01 3.01 -9.25
CA ILE A 64 8.86 3.37 -8.42
C ILE A 64 8.34 4.78 -8.75
N GLU A 65 9.21 5.72 -9.11
CA GLU A 65 8.84 7.05 -9.62
C GLU A 65 8.21 6.95 -11.02
N TYR A 66 8.69 6.05 -11.88
CA TYR A 66 8.03 5.75 -13.16
C TYR A 66 6.58 5.30 -12.95
N ILE A 67 6.36 4.36 -12.02
CA ILE A 67 5.01 3.89 -11.65
C ILE A 67 4.18 5.03 -11.05
N LEU A 68 4.76 5.82 -10.14
CA LEU A 68 4.11 6.97 -9.51
C LEU A 68 3.57 7.96 -10.54
N CYS A 69 4.40 8.37 -11.52
CA CYS A 69 3.98 9.29 -12.56
C CYS A 69 2.78 8.76 -13.34
N HIS A 70 2.78 7.48 -13.73
CA HIS A 70 1.65 6.86 -14.45
C HIS A 70 0.38 6.74 -13.60
N ILE A 71 0.53 6.44 -12.31
CA ILE A 71 -0.61 6.39 -11.37
C ILE A 71 -1.24 7.77 -11.22
N LEU A 72 -0.43 8.83 -11.11
CA LEU A 72 -0.92 10.20 -10.98
C LEU A 72 -1.59 10.72 -12.26
N GLN A 73 -1.23 10.20 -13.44
CA GLN A 73 -1.95 10.50 -14.69
C GLN A 73 -3.25 9.71 -14.85
N SER A 74 -3.48 8.70 -14.01
CA SER A 74 -4.70 7.90 -14.03
C SER A 74 -5.77 8.52 -13.12
N PRO A 75 -7.06 8.16 -13.29
CA PRO A 75 -8.09 8.57 -12.34
C PRO A 75 -7.72 8.18 -10.90
N LEU A 76 -7.83 9.10 -9.95
CA LEU A 76 -7.44 8.87 -8.54
C LEU A 76 -8.07 7.63 -7.90
N ILE A 77 -9.27 7.27 -8.37
CA ILE A 77 -9.94 6.05 -7.94
C ILE A 77 -9.08 4.80 -8.16
N LEU A 78 -8.22 4.75 -9.19
CA LEU A 78 -7.28 3.66 -9.41
C LEU A 78 -6.33 3.52 -8.22
N TRP A 79 -5.73 4.63 -7.77
CA TRP A 79 -4.85 4.63 -6.60
C TRP A 79 -5.61 4.22 -5.33
N TRP A 80 -6.84 4.68 -5.12
CA TRP A 80 -7.64 4.29 -3.94
C TRP A 80 -7.78 2.78 -3.81
N TYR A 81 -8.09 2.09 -4.92
CA TYR A 81 -8.22 0.63 -4.93
C TYR A 81 -6.87 -0.06 -4.74
N LEU A 82 -5.85 0.34 -5.50
CA LEU A 82 -4.53 -0.28 -5.44
C LEU A 82 -3.89 -0.13 -4.06
N ASP A 83 -3.92 1.07 -3.50
CA ASP A 83 -3.28 1.34 -2.21
C ASP A 83 -4.00 0.65 -1.05
N SER A 84 -5.33 0.65 -1.07
CA SER A 84 -6.14 -0.13 -0.10
C SER A 84 -5.85 -1.63 -0.18
N LEU A 85 -5.65 -2.18 -1.39
CA LEU A 85 -5.24 -3.57 -1.58
C LEU A 85 -3.84 -3.83 -1.05
N ILE A 86 -2.88 -2.94 -1.32
CA ILE A 86 -1.49 -3.06 -0.86
C ILE A 86 -1.43 -3.12 0.65
N PHE A 87 -2.08 -2.20 1.37
CA PHE A 87 -2.16 -2.24 2.84
C PHE A 87 -2.86 -3.50 3.35
N THR A 88 -3.94 -3.94 2.69
CA THR A 88 -4.63 -5.18 3.06
C THR A 88 -3.71 -6.40 2.88
N PHE A 89 -2.92 -6.45 1.81
CA PHE A 89 -1.95 -7.51 1.59
C PHE A 89 -0.79 -7.47 2.59
N ILE A 90 -0.33 -6.28 2.99
CA ILE A 90 0.64 -6.13 4.09
C ILE A 90 0.08 -6.75 5.37
N ALA A 91 -1.18 -6.49 5.73
CA ALA A 91 -1.81 -7.10 6.90
C ALA A 91 -1.93 -8.63 6.76
N ILE A 92 -2.28 -9.15 5.58
CA ILE A 92 -2.36 -10.59 5.30
C ILE A 92 -0.98 -11.25 5.40
N LEU A 93 0.05 -10.64 4.83
CA LEU A 93 1.42 -11.14 4.88
C LEU A 93 1.94 -11.12 6.32
N THR A 94 1.69 -10.05 7.07
CA THR A 94 2.03 -9.95 8.50
C THR A 94 1.39 -11.08 9.30
N TYR A 95 0.09 -11.32 9.11
CA TYR A 95 -0.63 -12.44 9.72
C TYR A 95 0.02 -13.80 9.41
N LYS A 96 0.35 -14.04 8.14
CA LYS A 96 1.00 -15.27 7.68
C LYS A 96 2.42 -15.44 8.23
N LEU A 97 3.16 -14.34 8.37
CA LEU A 97 4.53 -14.35 8.89
C LEU A 97 4.56 -14.66 10.39
N ILE A 98 3.62 -14.12 11.18
CA ILE A 98 3.49 -14.40 12.62
C ILE A 98 3.16 -15.89 12.88
N ASN A 99 2.34 -16.51 12.02
CA ASN A 99 2.01 -17.94 12.08
C ASN A 99 1.46 -18.42 13.45
N GLY A 100 0.61 -17.63 14.08
CA GLY A 100 0.05 -17.98 15.38
C GLY A 100 -1.20 -18.88 15.31
N GLU A 101 -1.42 -19.70 16.36
CA GLU A 101 -2.49 -20.72 16.39
C GLU A 101 -3.90 -20.12 16.33
N ASN A 102 -4.14 -19.02 17.05
CA ASN A 102 -5.44 -18.34 17.06
C ASN A 102 -5.60 -17.43 15.83
N LYS A 103 -6.06 -18.02 14.72
CA LYS A 103 -6.22 -17.32 13.43
C LYS A 103 -6.95 -15.99 13.53
N LEU A 104 -8.05 -15.94 14.29
CA LEU A 104 -8.85 -14.73 14.42
C LEU A 104 -8.09 -13.63 15.16
N PHE A 105 -7.50 -13.95 16.32
CA PHE A 105 -6.71 -12.98 17.08
C PHE A 105 -5.57 -12.38 16.25
N TYR A 106 -4.79 -13.22 15.57
CA TYR A 106 -3.65 -12.74 14.78
C TYR A 106 -4.07 -11.99 13.50
N SER A 107 -5.22 -12.32 12.91
CA SER A 107 -5.78 -11.54 11.80
C SER A 107 -6.18 -10.13 12.24
N ILE A 108 -6.83 -10.00 13.41
CA ILE A 108 -7.21 -8.72 14.00
C ILE A 108 -5.95 -7.93 14.38
N LEU A 109 -4.99 -8.57 15.07
CA LEU A 109 -3.74 -7.94 15.48
C LEU A 109 -2.98 -7.37 14.27
N SER A 110 -2.89 -8.13 13.17
CA SER A 110 -2.20 -7.67 11.95
C SER A 110 -2.91 -6.46 11.31
N CYS A 111 -4.25 -6.43 11.31
CA CYS A 111 -5.01 -5.28 10.84
C CYS A 111 -4.80 -4.06 11.75
N ILE A 112 -4.79 -4.24 13.07
CA ILE A 112 -4.52 -3.17 14.03
C ILE A 112 -3.12 -2.59 13.83
N LEU A 113 -2.09 -3.44 13.68
CA LEU A 113 -0.73 -2.96 13.40
C LEU A 113 -0.66 -2.13 12.11
N CYS A 114 -1.36 -2.58 11.06
CA CYS A 114 -1.45 -1.85 9.80
C CYS A 114 -2.12 -0.47 9.99
N LEU A 115 -3.26 -0.42 10.70
CA LEU A 115 -3.96 0.84 10.97
C LEU A 115 -3.13 1.77 11.86
N SER A 116 -2.46 1.24 12.88
CA SER A 116 -1.60 2.02 13.77
C SER A 116 -0.48 2.71 12.98
N PHE A 117 0.11 2.02 12.00
CA PHE A 117 1.12 2.63 11.11
C PHE A 117 0.53 3.81 10.31
N ILE A 118 -0.65 3.63 9.70
CA ILE A 118 -1.31 4.68 8.91
C ILE A 118 -1.68 5.89 9.77
N PHE A 119 -2.32 5.67 10.91
CA PHE A 119 -2.75 6.77 11.78
C PHE A 119 -1.58 7.52 12.42
N SER A 120 -0.53 6.81 12.83
CA SER A 120 0.68 7.45 13.39
C SER A 120 1.46 8.26 12.36
N SER A 121 1.41 7.87 11.08
CA SER A 121 2.10 8.56 9.99
C SER A 121 1.23 9.57 9.23
N HIS A 122 -0.07 9.69 9.54
CA HIS A 122 -1.03 10.49 8.79
C HIS A 122 -0.56 11.92 8.50
N TYR A 123 -0.07 12.64 9.52
CA TYR A 123 0.37 14.02 9.36
C TYR A 123 1.61 14.15 8.46
N ALA A 124 2.57 13.23 8.62
CA ALA A 124 3.78 13.22 7.81
C ALA A 124 3.48 12.86 6.34
N LEU A 125 2.58 11.89 6.12
CA LEU A 125 2.10 11.51 4.80
C LEU A 125 1.37 12.67 4.11
N GLY A 126 0.50 13.37 4.85
CA GLY A 126 -0.28 14.49 4.31
C GLY A 126 0.58 15.70 3.94
N SER A 127 1.60 16.03 4.73
CA SER A 127 2.48 17.16 4.44
C SER A 127 3.33 16.98 3.18
N ALA A 128 3.73 15.75 2.88
CA ALA A 128 4.54 15.45 1.70
C ALA A 128 3.67 15.18 0.46
N GLY A 129 2.80 14.18 0.54
CA GLY A 129 2.15 13.58 -0.62
C GLY A 129 1.67 12.19 -0.24
N PHE A 130 0.36 11.97 -0.09
CA PHE A 130 -0.12 10.65 0.30
C PHE A 130 0.18 9.62 -0.80
N ILE A 131 -0.05 9.98 -2.06
CA ILE A 131 0.14 9.10 -3.21
C ILE A 131 1.63 8.82 -3.40
N THR A 132 2.42 9.88 -3.41
CA THR A 132 3.88 9.84 -3.56
C THR A 132 4.52 9.01 -2.46
N THR A 133 4.13 9.22 -1.21
CA THR A 133 4.77 8.54 -0.06
C THR A 133 4.33 7.08 0.02
N THR A 134 3.06 6.77 -0.22
CA THR A 134 2.60 5.35 -0.21
C THR A 134 3.24 4.55 -1.33
N ILE A 135 3.32 5.09 -2.54
CA ILE A 135 4.00 4.43 -3.67
C ILE A 135 5.50 4.27 -3.39
N ASN A 136 6.18 5.28 -2.87
CA ASN A 136 7.64 5.20 -2.64
C ASN A 136 8.06 4.33 -1.46
N TYR A 137 7.21 4.10 -0.46
CA TYR A 137 7.62 3.40 0.76
C TYR A 137 6.71 2.21 1.12
N THR A 138 5.40 2.35 0.97
CA THR A 138 4.45 1.29 1.34
C THR A 138 4.42 0.17 0.29
N TRP A 139 4.46 0.51 -1.00
CA TRP A 139 4.49 -0.50 -2.07
C TRP A 139 5.81 -1.31 -2.08
N PRO A 140 6.99 -0.69 -1.87
CA PRO A 140 8.21 -1.44 -1.60
C PRO A 140 8.16 -2.29 -0.34
N LEU A 141 7.56 -1.79 0.76
CA LEU A 141 7.37 -2.59 1.97
C LEU A 141 6.54 -3.85 1.70
N PHE A 142 5.43 -3.73 0.96
CA PHE A 142 4.66 -4.88 0.50
C PHE A 142 5.52 -5.88 -0.29
N SER A 143 6.28 -5.37 -1.26
CA SER A 143 7.16 -6.20 -2.11
C SER A 143 8.22 -6.93 -1.28
N GLY A 144 8.81 -6.26 -0.29
CA GLY A 144 9.77 -6.84 0.65
C GLY A 144 9.14 -7.93 1.54
N LEU A 145 7.97 -7.66 2.12
CA LEU A 145 7.24 -8.66 2.93
C LEU A 145 6.82 -9.87 2.09
N LEU A 146 6.42 -9.65 0.83
CA LEU A 146 6.08 -10.72 -0.10
C LEU A 146 7.31 -11.60 -0.38
N ALA A 147 8.47 -11.00 -0.66
CA ALA A 147 9.71 -11.72 -0.86
C ALA A 147 10.10 -12.55 0.38
N ILE A 148 10.02 -11.98 1.59
CA ILE A 148 10.28 -12.70 2.85
C ILE A 148 9.32 -13.88 3.01
N TYR A 149 8.03 -13.68 2.75
CA TYR A 149 7.04 -14.76 2.84
C TYR A 149 7.32 -15.88 1.84
N ILE A 150 7.69 -15.56 0.59
CA ILE A 150 8.07 -16.56 -0.41
C ILE A 150 9.29 -17.35 0.08
N LEU A 151 10.35 -16.67 0.50
CA LEU A 151 11.57 -17.32 0.98
C LEU A 151 11.27 -18.28 2.14
N LYS A 152 10.52 -17.83 3.16
CA LYS A 152 10.12 -18.64 4.32
C LYS A 152 9.41 -19.96 3.94
N ASN A 153 8.67 -20.00 2.84
CA ASN A 153 7.93 -21.20 2.43
C ASN A 153 8.68 -22.09 1.42
N HIS A 154 9.83 -21.62 0.92
CA HIS A 154 10.63 -22.33 -0.10
C HIS A 154 12.06 -22.68 0.38
N THR A 155 12.43 -22.29 1.59
CA THR A 155 13.63 -22.72 2.32
C THR A 155 13.25 -23.59 3.50
#